data_AF-A0A086L7H7-F1
#
_entry.id   AF-A0A086L7H7-F1
#
_cell.length_a   1.000
_cell.length_b   1.000
_cell.length_c   1.000
_cell.angle_alpha   90.00
_cell.angle_beta   90.00
_cell.angle_gamma   90.00
#
_symmetry.space_group_name_H-M   'P 1'
#
loop_
_entity.id
_entity.type
_entity.pdbx_description
1 polymer ?
#
loop_
_entity_poly.entity_id
_entity_poly.type
_entity_poly.pdbx_seq_one_letter_code
_entity_poly.pdbx_strand_id
1 'polypeptide(L)'
;EFAAQFRFINLGVSNKPGADAKTICVELLKSTSISADEYALGKTMVFLKPQAAKMLVRLQREALSAWEPLVGVFEGMTVLKRAKQLSTGRAVPATRICANVRRKLVQAGIKVC
;
A
#
# COMPACT_ATOMS: atom_id res chain seq x y z
N GLU A 1 5.03 -11.66 17.94
CA GLU A 1 4.66 -10.22 17.89
C GLU A 1 5.78 -9.35 17.29
N PHE A 2 6.96 -9.28 17.89
CA PHE A 2 8.08 -8.45 17.39
C PHE A 2 8.42 -8.66 15.90
N ALA A 3 8.64 -9.92 15.48
CA ALA A 3 8.96 -10.25 14.09
C ALA A 3 7.84 -9.88 13.10
N ALA A 4 6.58 -9.89 13.54
CA ALA A 4 5.45 -9.48 12.70
C ALA A 4 5.38 -7.95 12.59
N GLN A 5 5.59 -7.24 13.70
CA GLN A 5 5.56 -5.78 13.75
C GLN A 5 6.66 -5.16 12.88
N PHE A 6 7.89 -5.64 13.00
CA PHE A 6 9.05 -5.08 12.32
C PHE A 6 9.44 -5.81 11.03
N ARG A 7 8.55 -6.67 10.50
CA ARG A 7 8.76 -7.48 9.29
C ARG A 7 9.29 -6.69 8.08
N PHE A 8 8.82 -5.46 7.93
CA PHE A 8 9.14 -4.62 6.77
C PHE A 8 10.53 -4.02 6.79
N ILE A 9 11.25 -4.07 7.93
CA ILE A 9 12.65 -3.64 7.99
C ILE A 9 13.52 -4.53 7.10
N ASN A 10 13.31 -5.85 7.19
CA ASN A 10 13.99 -6.79 6.33
C ASN A 10 13.08 -7.97 6.00
N LEU A 11 12.43 -7.88 4.84
CA LEU A 11 11.54 -8.92 4.31
C LEU A 11 12.29 -10.21 3.97
N GLY A 12 13.57 -10.11 3.58
CA GLY A 12 14.39 -11.26 3.23
C GLY A 12 14.67 -12.17 4.43
N VAL A 13 14.90 -11.58 5.60
CA VAL A 13 15.05 -12.31 6.86
C VAL A 13 13.71 -12.80 7.39
N SER A 14 12.68 -11.95 7.32
CA SER A 14 11.37 -12.24 7.91
C SER A 14 10.55 -13.29 7.15
N ASN A 15 10.82 -13.52 5.86
CA ASN A 15 10.11 -14.49 5.03
C ASN A 15 10.86 -15.81 4.85
N LYS A 16 11.97 -16.05 5.57
CA LYS A 16 12.72 -17.31 5.44
C LYS A 16 11.85 -18.50 5.85
N PRO A 17 11.59 -19.46 4.94
CA PRO A 17 10.79 -20.63 5.27
C PRO A 17 11.51 -21.51 6.28
N GLY A 18 10.80 -21.96 7.32
CA GLY A 18 11.31 -22.90 8.33
C GLY A 18 12.24 -22.30 9.39
N ALA A 19 12.44 -20.98 9.42
CA ALA A 19 13.27 -20.34 10.45
C ALA A 19 12.51 -20.17 11.78
N ASP A 20 13.17 -20.48 12.90
CA ASP A 20 12.64 -20.23 14.23
C ASP A 20 12.45 -18.72 14.48
N ALA A 21 11.34 -18.36 15.12
CA ALA A 21 10.99 -16.97 15.41
C ALA A 21 12.10 -16.22 16.17
N LYS A 22 12.82 -16.91 17.05
CA LYS A 22 13.96 -16.33 17.79
C LYS A 22 15.12 -15.99 16.86
N THR A 23 15.43 -16.88 15.92
CA THR A 23 16.49 -16.70 14.93
C THR A 23 16.16 -15.54 14.00
N ILE A 24 14.90 -15.44 13.56
CA ILE A 24 14.41 -14.30 12.77
C ILE A 24 14.60 -12.99 13.53
N CYS A 25 14.24 -12.93 14.82
CA CYS A 25 14.41 -11.71 15.63
C CYS A 25 15.88 -11.32 15.78
N VAL A 26 16.78 -12.29 15.98
CA VAL A 26 18.23 -12.06 16.07
C VAL A 26 18.78 -11.52 14.75
N GLU A 27 18.45 -12.17 13.64
CA GLU A 27 18.91 -11.74 12.31
C GLU A 27 18.35 -10.36 11.94
N LEU A 28 17.10 -10.07 12.32
CA LEU A 28 16.47 -8.77 12.08
C LEU A 28 17.18 -7.67 12.88
N LEU A 29 17.48 -7.91 14.16
CA LEU A 29 18.25 -6.97 14.98
C LEU A 29 19.68 -6.79 14.45
N LYS A 30 20.34 -7.87 13.99
CA LYS A 30 21.66 -7.78 13.34
C LYS A 30 21.64 -7.03 12.01
N SER A 31 20.52 -7.07 11.29
CA SER A 31 20.35 -6.28 10.07
C SER A 31 20.14 -4.78 10.36
N THR A 32 19.86 -4.43 11.61
CA THR A 32 19.76 -3.05 12.06
C THR A 32 21.06 -2.61 12.71
N SER A 33 21.39 -1.32 12.63
CA SER A 33 22.59 -0.73 13.24
C SER A 33 22.46 -0.49 14.76
N ILE A 34 21.71 -1.33 15.46
CA ILE A 34 21.43 -1.19 16.89
C ILE A 34 22.50 -1.91 17.68
N SER A 35 23.06 -1.25 18.69
CA SER A 35 24.07 -1.86 19.57
C SER A 35 23.46 -2.99 20.39
N ALA A 36 24.26 -4.04 20.65
CA ALA A 36 23.87 -5.16 21.51
C ALA A 36 23.49 -4.71 22.94
N ASP A 37 23.94 -3.54 23.39
CA ASP A 37 23.60 -2.99 24.70
C ASP A 37 22.19 -2.38 24.77
N GLU A 38 21.53 -2.19 23.63
CA GLU A 38 20.22 -1.55 23.54
C GLU A 38 19.05 -2.52 23.46
N TYR A 39 19.35 -3.81 23.35
CA TYR A 39 18.34 -4.87 23.33
C TYR A 39 18.76 -6.08 24.17
N ALA A 40 17.79 -6.79 24.72
CA ALA A 40 18.01 -8.07 25.39
C ALA A 40 17.01 -9.11 24.87
N LEU A 41 17.50 -10.31 24.60
CA LEU A 41 16.67 -11.42 24.12
C LEU A 41 16.27 -12.31 25.30
N GLY A 42 15.01 -12.21 25.71
CA GLY A 42 14.42 -13.11 26.68
C GLY A 42 14.11 -14.49 26.08
N LYS A 43 13.52 -15.37 26.91
CA LYS A 43 13.09 -16.72 26.47
C LYS A 43 11.95 -16.65 25.45
N THR A 44 11.06 -15.68 25.61
CA THR A 44 9.84 -15.52 24.79
C THR A 44 9.68 -14.12 24.20
N MET A 45 10.36 -13.11 24.73
CA MET A 45 10.19 -11.70 24.34
C MET A 45 11.52 -11.01 24.03
N VAL A 46 11.46 -9.98 23.20
CA VAL A 46 12.57 -9.06 22.90
C VAL A 46 12.36 -7.81 23.74
N PHE A 47 13.33 -7.49 24.60
CA PHE A 47 13.34 -6.27 25.39
C PHE A 47 14.17 -5.23 24.67
N LEU A 48 13.59 -4.04 24.49
CA LEU A 48 14.25 -2.92 23.81
C LEU A 48 14.28 -1.72 24.75
N LYS A 49 15.39 -1.00 24.76
CA LYS A 49 15.41 0.34 25.35
C LYS A 49 14.49 1.27 24.55
N PRO A 50 13.85 2.27 25.18
CA PRO A 50 12.94 3.18 24.49
C PRO A 50 13.55 3.89 23.27
N GLN A 51 14.86 4.18 23.28
CA GLN A 51 15.55 4.79 22.16
C GLN A 51 15.68 3.85 20.96
N ALA A 52 16.09 2.60 21.20
CA ALA A 52 16.15 1.58 20.15
C ALA A 52 14.77 1.30 19.54
N ALA A 53 13.71 1.27 20.36
CA ALA A 53 12.34 1.11 19.85
C ALA A 53 11.94 2.25 18.90
N LYS A 54 12.25 3.50 19.24
CA LYS A 54 12.00 4.66 18.35
C LYS A 54 12.79 4.56 17.06
N MET A 55 14.05 4.13 17.13
CA MET A 55 14.90 3.95 15.97
C MET A 55 14.35 2.86 15.03
N LEU A 56 13.92 1.72 15.55
CA LEU A 56 13.29 0.65 14.75
C LEU A 56 12.03 1.13 14.06
N VAL A 57 11.17 1.89 14.75
CA VAL A 57 9.96 2.46 14.16
C VAL A 57 10.30 3.44 13.03
N ARG A 58 11.35 4.24 13.19
CA ARG A 58 11.83 5.15 12.14
C ARG A 58 12.31 4.37 10.92
N LEU A 59 13.18 3.38 11.11
CA LEU A 59 13.68 2.53 10.02
C LEU A 59 12.55 1.82 9.29
N GLN A 60 11.55 1.33 10.03
CA GLN A 60 10.37 0.72 9.43
C GLN A 60 9.58 1.71 8.58
N ARG A 61 9.40 2.96 9.04
CA ARG A 61 8.72 4.00 8.24
C ARG A 61 9.51 4.37 7.00
N GLU A 62 10.83 4.48 7.10
CA GLU A 62 11.71 4.74 5.95
C GLU A 62 11.59 3.60 4.92
N ALA A 63 11.65 2.35 5.38
CA ALA A 63 11.45 1.18 4.52
C ALA A 63 10.07 1.18 3.84
N LEU A 64 9.00 1.56 4.56
CA LEU A 64 7.64 1.64 4.02
C LEU A 64 7.45 2.84 3.09
N SER A 65 8.14 3.96 3.31
CA SER A 65 8.03 5.15 2.47
C SER A 65 8.52 4.89 1.04
N ALA A 66 9.49 3.98 0.86
CA ALA A 66 9.91 3.54 -0.47
C ALA A 66 8.77 2.89 -1.29
N TRP A 67 7.73 2.38 -0.63
CA TRP A 67 6.56 1.76 -1.27
C TRP A 67 5.42 2.76 -1.54
N GLU A 68 5.51 3.98 -1.01
CA GLU A 68 4.48 5.02 -1.17
C GLU A 68 4.12 5.28 -2.65
N PRO A 69 5.08 5.40 -3.59
CA PRO A 69 4.75 5.59 -5.00
C PRO A 69 3.98 4.41 -5.60
N LEU A 70 4.32 3.18 -5.19
CA LEU A 70 3.66 1.97 -5.67
C LEU A 70 2.20 1.91 -5.17
N VAL A 71 2.00 2.22 -3.88
CA VAL A 71 0.65 2.30 -3.30
C VAL A 71 -0.17 3.36 -4.04
N GLY A 72 0.40 4.53 -4.32
CA GLY A 72 -0.26 5.58 -5.10
C GLY A 72 -0.69 5.13 -6.50
N VAL A 73 0.14 4.32 -7.19
CA VAL A 73 -0.24 3.72 -8.49
C VAL A 73 -1.44 2.79 -8.34
N PHE A 74 -1.44 1.90 -7.35
CA PHE A 74 -2.57 0.99 -7.11
C PHE A 74 -3.86 1.75 -6.79
N GLU A 75 -3.78 2.77 -5.93
CA GLU A 75 -4.92 3.62 -5.61
C GLU A 75 -5.44 4.32 -6.88
N GLY A 76 -4.55 4.94 -7.67
CA GLY A 76 -4.92 5.57 -8.94
C GLY A 76 -5.59 4.60 -9.92
N MET A 77 -5.08 3.37 -10.04
CA MET A 77 -5.70 2.33 -10.87
C MET A 77 -7.09 1.94 -10.38
N THR A 78 -7.29 1.81 -9.06
CA THR A 78 -8.61 1.48 -8.50
C THR A 78 -9.62 2.60 -8.73
N VAL A 79 -9.21 3.86 -8.58
CA VAL A 79 -10.04 5.03 -8.84
C VAL A 79 -10.40 5.11 -10.33
N LEU A 80 -9.43 4.93 -11.23
CA LEU A 80 -9.67 4.91 -12.67
C LEU A 80 -10.64 3.80 -13.07
N LYS A 81 -10.47 2.59 -12.51
CA LYS A 81 -11.37 1.46 -12.78
C LYS A 81 -12.80 1.77 -12.33
N ARG A 82 -12.98 2.32 -11.13
CA ARG A 82 -14.29 2.74 -10.62
C ARG A 82 -14.91 3.83 -11.50
N ALA A 83 -14.13 4.84 -11.89
CA ALA A 83 -14.60 5.91 -12.76
C ALA A 83 -15.04 5.38 -14.13
N LYS A 84 -14.26 4.47 -14.74
CA LYS A 84 -14.64 3.82 -16.01
C LYS A 84 -15.95 3.04 -15.89
N GLN A 85 -16.12 2.26 -14.82
CA GLN A 85 -17.36 1.51 -14.58
C GLN A 85 -18.58 2.43 -14.47
N LEU A 86 -18.45 3.55 -13.76
CA LEU A 86 -19.51 4.56 -13.67
C LEU A 86 -19.81 5.21 -15.03
N SER A 87 -18.77 5.56 -15.80
CA SER A 87 -18.93 6.14 -17.14
C SER A 87 -19.61 5.18 -18.11
N THR A 88 -19.26 3.90 -18.10
CA THR A 88 -19.94 2.88 -18.93
C THR A 88 -21.41 2.72 -18.55
N GLY A 89 -21.75 2.78 -17.26
CA GLY A 89 -23.15 2.75 -16.82
C GLY A 89 -23.95 3.98 -17.27
N ARG A 90 -23.30 5.14 -17.38
CA ARG A 90 -23.91 6.41 -17.82
C ARG A 90 -23.96 6.59 -19.35
N ALA A 91 -23.19 5.81 -20.11
CA ALA A 91 -23.13 5.91 -21.57
C ALA A 91 -24.48 5.61 -22.24
N VAL A 92 -25.25 4.64 -21.72
CA VAL A 92 -26.55 4.26 -22.30
C VAL A 92 -27.60 5.37 -22.15
N PRO A 93 -27.81 5.99 -20.96
CA PRO A 93 -28.65 7.18 -20.85
C PRO A 93 -28.16 8.36 -21.71
N ALA A 94 -26.84 8.60 -21.74
CA ALA A 94 -26.28 9.73 -22.48
C ALA A 94 -26.53 9.63 -23.99
N THR A 95 -26.35 8.45 -24.59
CA THR A 95 -26.64 8.23 -26.02
C THR A 95 -28.12 8.46 -26.35
N ARG A 96 -29.05 8.07 -25.46
CA ARG A 96 -30.48 8.35 -25.61
C ARG A 96 -30.79 9.85 -25.55
N ILE A 97 -30.17 10.57 -24.61
CA ILE A 97 -30.31 12.03 -24.51
C ILE A 97 -29.76 12.69 -25.78
N CYS A 98 -28.56 12.33 -26.23
CA CYS A 98 -27.98 12.83 -27.47
C CYS A 98 -28.88 12.54 -28.69
N ALA A 99 -29.47 11.36 -28.79
CA ALA A 99 -30.39 11.00 -29.87
C ALA A 99 -31.67 11.86 -29.85
N ASN A 100 -32.26 12.08 -28.66
CA ASN A 100 -33.43 12.94 -28.52
C ASN A 100 -33.13 14.41 -28.84
N VAL A 101 -31.98 14.92 -28.41
CA VAL A 101 -31.52 16.28 -28.75
C VAL A 101 -31.33 16.40 -30.26
N ARG A 102 -30.68 15.44 -30.93
CA ARG A 102 -30.55 15.43 -32.39
C ARG A 102 -31.91 15.45 -33.09
N ARG A 103 -32.87 14.63 -32.64
CA ARG A 103 -34.25 14.63 -33.18
C ARG A 103 -34.91 16.00 -33.05
N LYS A 104 -34.75 16.67 -31.91
CA LYS A 104 -35.32 18.01 -31.67
C LYS A 104 -34.66 19.10 -32.52
N LEU A 105 -33.35 19.03 -32.72
CA LEU A 105 -32.62 19.98 -33.59
C LEU A 105 -33.04 19.86 -35.06
N VAL A 106 -33.22 18.63 -35.56
CA VAL A 106 -33.74 18.41 -36.92
C VAL A 106 -35.17 18.93 -37.06
N GLN A 107 -36.03 18.73 -36.05
CA GLN A 107 -37.39 19.30 -36.04
C GLN A 107 -37.39 20.84 -36.04
N ALA A 108 -36.37 21.46 -35.46
CA ALA A 108 -36.18 22.92 -35.47
C ALA A 108 -35.55 23.45 -36.79
N GLY A 109 -35.33 22.58 -37.79
CA GLY A 109 -34.75 22.96 -39.08
C GLY A 109 -33.23 23.17 -39.06
N ILE A 110 -32.55 22.84 -37.96
CA ILE A 110 -31.10 22.95 -37.83
C ILE A 110 -30.46 21.70 -38.43
N LYS A 111 -29.59 21.88 -39.42
CA LYS A 111 -28.88 20.77 -40.07
C LYS A 111 -27.83 20.21 -39.09
N VAL A 112 -28.00 18.96 -38.68
CA VAL A 112 -27.04 18.24 -37.84
C VAL A 112 -26.28 17.26 -38.74
N CYS A 113 -24.96 17.40 -38.82
CA CYS A 113 -24.07 16.47 -39.55
C CYS A 113 -23.91 15.14 -38.81
#